data_AF-A0AA42I449-F1
#
_entry.id   AF-A0AA42I449-F1
#
_cell.length_a   1.000
_cell.length_b   1.000
_cell.length_c   1.000
_cell.angle_alpha   90.00
_cell.angle_beta   90.00
_cell.angle_gamma   90.00
#
_symmetry.space_group_name_H-M   'P 1'
#
loop_
_entity.id
_entity.type
_entity.pdbx_description
1 polymer ?
#
loop_
_entity_poly.entity_id
_entity_poly.type
_entity_poly.pdbx_seq_one_letter_code
_entity_poly.pdbx_strand_id
1 'polypeptide(L)'
;MRRAAKIDANQTEIVKALRQVGASVQSLASTGKGCPDLLVGFRGVNWLLEIKDGRKVKSARKLTPDQIEWHESWCGQVHVIENIDQAIKLISKN
;
A
#
# COMPACT_ATOMS: atom_id res chain seq x y z
N MET A 1 -14.59 15.30 -13.33
CA MET A 1 -13.15 15.19 -13.64
C MET A 1 -12.48 14.50 -12.46
N ARG A 2 -12.06 13.23 -12.59
CA ARG A 2 -11.42 12.49 -11.49
C ARG A 2 -10.03 13.12 -11.31
N ARG A 3 -9.84 13.95 -10.27
CA ARG A 3 -8.54 14.55 -9.96
C ARG A 3 -7.56 13.39 -9.79
N ALA A 4 -6.51 13.35 -10.60
CA ALA A 4 -5.44 12.37 -10.39
C ALA A 4 -5.03 12.49 -8.92
N ALA A 5 -5.25 11.43 -8.14
CA ALA A 5 -4.83 11.40 -6.76
C ALA A 5 -3.33 11.67 -6.78
N LYS A 6 -2.91 12.79 -6.21
CA LYS A 6 -1.51 13.18 -6.19
C LYS A 6 -0.76 12.03 -5.54
N ILE A 7 0.02 11.28 -6.33
CA ILE A 7 0.84 10.18 -5.83
C ILE A 7 1.70 10.78 -4.72
N ASP A 8 1.51 10.25 -3.52
CA ASP A 8 2.16 10.77 -2.33
C ASP A 8 3.67 10.48 -2.43
N ALA A 9 4.50 11.43 -2.01
CA ALA A 9 5.96 11.24 -1.99
C ALA A 9 6.33 9.98 -1.21
N ASN A 10 5.58 9.67 -0.14
CA ASN A 10 5.77 8.45 0.65
C ASN A 10 5.61 7.18 -0.20
N GLN A 11 4.56 7.12 -1.03
CA GLN A 11 4.31 5.95 -1.88
C GLN A 11 5.46 5.76 -2.89
N THR A 12 5.96 6.85 -3.46
CA THR A 12 7.07 6.79 -4.43
C THR A 12 8.34 6.23 -3.77
N GLU A 13 8.65 6.67 -2.56
CA GLU A 13 9.80 6.18 -1.77
C GLU A 13 9.65 4.70 -1.40
N ILE A 14 8.46 4.28 -0.94
CA ILE A 14 8.16 2.87 -0.62
C ILE A 14 8.31 1.98 -1.86
N VAL A 15 7.73 2.37 -3.00
CA VAL A 15 7.83 1.60 -4.25
C VAL A 15 9.29 1.45 -4.68
N LYS A 16 10.07 2.52 -4.58
CA LYS A 16 11.50 2.50 -4.91
C LYS A 16 12.26 1.53 -4.01
N ALA A 17 12.05 1.60 -2.71
CA ALA A 17 12.74 0.73 -1.74
C ALA A 17 12.37 -0.75 -1.91
N LEU A 18 11.08 -1.06 -2.10
CA LEU A 18 10.61 -2.43 -2.37
C LEU A 18 11.26 -3.01 -3.64
N ARG A 19 11.34 -2.22 -4.71
CA ARG A 19 12.00 -2.64 -5.96
C ARG A 19 13.52 -2.83 -5.76
N GLN A 20 14.16 -1.99 -4.96
CA GLN A 20 15.60 -2.12 -4.66
C GLN A 20 15.95 -3.42 -3.94
N VAL A 21 15.05 -3.96 -3.11
CA VAL A 21 15.26 -5.26 -2.44
C VAL A 21 14.84 -6.46 -3.30
N GLY A 22 14.47 -6.23 -4.57
CA GLY A 22 14.14 -7.28 -5.54
C GLY A 22 12.66 -7.65 -5.62
N ALA A 23 11.76 -6.87 -5.02
CA ALA A 23 10.33 -7.09 -5.17
C ALA A 23 9.79 -6.51 -6.49
N SER A 24 8.86 -7.22 -7.13
CA SER A 24 8.02 -6.63 -8.18
C SER A 24 6.90 -5.82 -7.53
N VAL A 25 6.61 -4.63 -8.06
CA VAL A 25 5.59 -3.73 -7.51
C VAL A 25 4.70 -3.19 -8.63
N GLN A 26 3.40 -3.47 -8.52
CA GLN A 26 2.34 -2.94 -9.37
C GLN A 26 1.49 -1.95 -8.57
N SER A 27 1.27 -0.75 -9.11
CA SER A 27 0.32 0.20 -8.52
C SER A 27 -1.11 -0.22 -8.88
N LEU A 28 -2.00 -0.17 -7.89
CA LEU A 28 -3.43 -0.46 -8.01
C LEU A 28 -4.30 0.79 -7.79
N ALA A 29 -3.68 1.95 -7.52
CA ALA A 29 -4.37 3.20 -7.19
C ALA A 29 -5.41 3.64 -8.24
N SER A 30 -5.21 3.29 -9.52
CA SER A 30 -6.17 3.61 -10.61
C SER A 30 -7.46 2.79 -10.57
N THR A 31 -7.47 1.64 -9.87
CA THR A 31 -8.66 0.79 -9.69
C THR A 31 -9.74 1.56 -8.92
N GLY A 32 -9.34 2.26 -7.85
CA GLY A 32 -10.24 3.01 -6.97
C GLY A 32 -11.20 2.12 -6.17
N LYS A 33 -12.32 2.70 -5.68
CA LYS A 33 -13.35 2.01 -4.87
C LYS A 33 -12.76 1.25 -3.66
N GLY A 34 -11.86 1.91 -2.92
CA GLY A 34 -11.23 1.32 -1.74
C GLY A 34 -10.15 0.26 -2.02
N CYS A 35 -9.88 -0.08 -3.28
CA CYS A 35 -8.82 -1.04 -3.63
C CYS A 35 -7.46 -0.58 -3.07
N PRO A 36 -6.64 -1.49 -2.49
CA PRO A 36 -5.35 -1.15 -1.91
C PRO A 36 -4.41 -0.49 -2.91
N ASP A 37 -3.41 0.24 -2.41
CA ASP A 37 -2.51 1.02 -3.26
C ASP A 37 -1.56 0.18 -4.12
N LEU A 38 -1.01 -0.92 -3.59
CA LEU A 38 0.03 -1.72 -4.25
C LEU A 38 -0.25 -3.22 -4.18
N LEU A 39 0.08 -3.91 -5.28
CA LEU A 39 0.36 -5.35 -5.30
C LEU A 39 1.87 -5.55 -5.40
N VAL A 40 2.42 -6.29 -4.44
CA VAL A 40 3.84 -6.56 -4.32
C VAL A 40 4.07 -8.06 -4.39
N GLY A 41 4.98 -8.48 -5.26
CA GLY A 41 5.45 -9.87 -5.36
C GLY A 41 6.88 -9.98 -4.85
N PHE A 42 7.15 -10.89 -3.92
CA PHE A 42 8.48 -11.15 -3.41
C PHE A 42 8.63 -12.62 -3.00
N ARG A 43 9.69 -13.29 -3.49
CA ARG A 43 10.01 -14.70 -3.18
C ARG A 43 8.82 -15.67 -3.32
N GLY A 44 8.03 -15.50 -4.38
CA GLY A 44 6.87 -16.36 -4.67
C GLY A 44 5.60 -16.03 -3.86
N VAL A 45 5.61 -14.96 -3.06
CA VAL A 45 4.45 -14.54 -2.25
C VAL A 45 3.95 -13.17 -2.70
N ASN A 46 2.62 -13.03 -2.77
CA ASN A 46 1.93 -11.79 -3.11
C ASN A 46 1.46 -11.06 -1.85
N TRP A 47 1.59 -9.74 -1.85
CA TRP A 47 1.20 -8.85 -0.76
C TRP A 47 0.38 -7.69 -1.31
N LEU A 48 -0.80 -7.46 -0.73
CA LEU A 48 -1.56 -6.24 -0.96
C LEU A 48 -1.25 -5.23 0.13
N LEU A 49 -0.83 -4.03 -0.27
CA LEU A 49 -0.43 -2.98 0.64
C LEU A 49 -1.28 -1.73 0.43
N GLU A 50 -1.85 -1.23 1.52
CA GLU A 50 -2.50 0.07 1.63
C GLU A 50 -1.55 1.02 2.36
N ILE A 51 -1.30 2.20 1.82
CA ILE A 51 -0.28 3.13 2.30
C ILE A 51 -0.94 4.31 2.99
N LYS A 52 -0.47 4.61 4.20
CA LYS A 52 -0.84 5.82 4.95
C LYS A 52 0.41 6.59 5.30
N ASP A 53 0.54 7.85 4.89
CA ASP A 53 1.76 8.60 5.20
C ASP A 53 1.92 8.80 6.73
N GLY A 54 2.89 8.09 7.31
CA GLY A 54 3.19 8.12 8.74
C GLY A 54 3.57 9.51 9.28
N ARG A 55 3.99 10.42 8.38
CA ARG A 55 4.34 11.82 8.71
C ARG A 55 3.11 12.69 8.92
N LYS A 56 1.92 12.24 8.50
CA LYS A 56 0.66 12.98 8.68
C LYS A 56 0.06 12.77 10.06
N VAL A 57 -0.81 13.68 10.48
CA VAL A 57 -1.55 13.59 11.74
C VAL A 57 -2.41 12.31 11.78
N LYS A 58 -2.62 11.75 12.98
CA LYS A 58 -3.31 10.45 13.17
C LYS A 58 -4.65 10.34 12.45
N SER A 59 -5.45 11.40 12.41
CA SER A 59 -6.74 11.42 11.69
C SER A 59 -6.58 11.23 10.17
N ALA A 60 -5.53 11.79 9.58
CA ALA A 60 -5.21 11.68 8.15
C ALA A 60 -4.54 10.34 7.77
N ARG A 61 -4.22 9.49 8.76
CA ARG A 61 -3.68 8.15 8.56
C ARG A 61 -4.74 7.05 8.65
N LYS A 62 -5.99 7.40 8.97
CA LYS A 62 -7.09 6.42 9.03
C LYS A 62 -7.43 5.93 7.62
N LEU A 63 -7.96 4.71 7.54
CA LEU A 63 -8.62 4.23 6.34
C LEU A 63 -9.85 5.10 6.05
N THR A 64 -10.10 5.34 4.77
CA THR A 64 -11.35 5.94 4.31
C THR A 64 -12.49 4.90 4.41
N PRO A 65 -13.77 5.30 4.46
CA PRO A 65 -14.89 4.36 4.51
C PRO A 65 -14.83 3.28 3.42
N ASP A 66 -14.60 3.64 2.16
CA ASP A 66 -14.47 2.69 1.05
C ASP A 66 -13.34 1.68 1.25
N GLN A 67 -12.22 2.11 1.85
CA GLN A 67 -11.10 1.21 2.14
C GLN A 67 -11.41 0.27 3.30
N ILE A 68 -12.17 0.73 4.31
CA ILE A 68 -12.64 -0.15 5.39
C ILE A 68 -13.53 -1.24 4.80
N GLU A 69 -14.53 -0.86 4.01
CA GLU A 69 -15.44 -1.81 3.35
C GLU A 69 -14.67 -2.82 2.48
N TRP A 70 -13.72 -2.33 1.66
CA TRP A 70 -12.90 -3.19 0.83
C TRP A 70 -12.08 -4.17 1.68
N HIS A 71 -11.37 -3.67 2.70
CA HIS A 71 -10.54 -4.48 3.58
C HIS A 71 -11.35 -5.54 4.34
N GLU A 72 -12.55 -5.20 4.81
CA GLU A 72 -13.44 -6.13 5.53
C GLU A 72 -14.03 -7.19 4.60
N SER A 73 -14.32 -6.84 3.35
CA SER A 73 -14.87 -7.77 2.36
C SER A 73 -13.82 -8.72 1.76
N TRP A 74 -12.54 -8.34 1.80
CA TRP A 74 -11.47 -9.08 1.14
C TRP A 74 -11.10 -10.36 1.91
N CYS A 75 -11.26 -11.52 1.27
CA CYS A 75 -10.96 -12.82 1.89
C CYS A 75 -9.48 -13.23 1.84
N GLY A 76 -8.57 -12.33 1.49
CA GLY A 76 -7.11 -12.58 1.43
C GLY A 76 -6.31 -11.63 2.34
N GLN A 77 -4.98 -11.67 2.25
CA GLN A 77 -4.15 -10.72 3.01
C GLN A 77 -4.20 -9.32 2.41
N VAL A 78 -4.27 -8.33 3.30
CA VAL A 78 -4.03 -6.91 3.01
C VAL A 78 -3.39 -6.28 4.26
N HIS A 79 -2.41 -5.40 4.05
CA HIS A 79 -1.68 -4.76 5.14
C HIS A 79 -1.67 -3.25 4.98
N VAL A 80 -1.92 -2.53 6.07
CA VAL A 80 -1.70 -1.09 6.14
C VAL A 80 -0.27 -0.84 6.60
N ILE A 81 0.47 -0.02 5.84
CA ILE A 81 1.85 0.37 6.15
C ILE A 81 2.00 1.89 6.14
N GLU A 82 2.93 2.39 6.94
CA GLU A 82 3.16 3.82 7.09
C GLU A 82 4.45 4.34 6.45
N ASN A 83 5.45 3.47 6.24
CA ASN A 83 6.78 3.83 5.81
C ASN A 83 7.55 2.65 5.18
N ILE A 84 8.75 2.93 4.70
CA ILE A 84 9.67 1.97 4.05
C ILE A 84 10.00 0.78 4.97
N ASP A 85 10.36 1.05 6.23
CA ASP A 85 10.81 0.01 7.16
C ASP A 85 9.71 -1.02 7.41
N GLN A 86 8.46 -0.57 7.58
CA GLN A 86 7.31 -1.46 7.70
C GLN A 86 7.10 -2.29 6.43
N ALA A 87 7.23 -1.69 5.25
CA ALA A 87 7.09 -2.38 3.97
C ALA A 87 8.12 -3.49 3.79
N ILE A 88 9.41 -3.19 4.01
CA ILE A 88 10.51 -4.15 3.90
C ILE A 88 10.35 -5.26 4.95
N LYS A 89 10.11 -4.89 6.21
CA LYS A 89 9.93 -5.85 7.30
C LYS A 89 8.77 -6.81 7.01
N LEU A 90 7.68 -6.32 6.42
CA LEU A 90 6.51 -7.14 6.11
C LEU A 90 6.85 -8.21 5.07
N ILE A 91 7.43 -7.82 3.93
CA ILE A 91 7.70 -8.78 2.84
C ILE A 91 8.88 -9.72 3.14
N SER A 92 9.72 -9.38 4.10
CA SER A 92 10.90 -10.18 4.49
C SER A 92 10.59 -11.29 5.50
N LYS A 93 9.34 -11.44 5.95
CA LYS A 93 8.96 -12.41 6.99
C LYS A 93 8.97 -13.89 6.55
N ASN A 94 9.40 -14.19 5.33
CA ASN A 94 9.46 -15.55 4.78
C ASN A 94 10.88 -15.92 4.33
#